data_AF-W4VQ34-F1
#
_entry.id   AF-W4VQ34-F1
#
_cell.length_a   1.000
_cell.length_b   1.000
_cell.length_c   1.000
_cell.angle_alpha   90.00
_cell.angle_beta   90.00
_cell.angle_gamma   90.00
#
_symmetry.space_group_name_H-M   'P 1'
#
loop_
_entity.id
_entity.type
_entity.pdbx_description
1 polymer ?
#
loop_
_entity_poly.entity_id
_entity_poly.type
_entity_poly.pdbx_seq_one_letter_code
_entity_poly.pdbx_strand_id
1 'polypeptide(L)'
;MMQSSKLRAIILSSIFAAITAILAQVEIPLPLVPISGQTLAVGLTATIIGSRLGALSMLCYMMLGAIGLPVFAGFAGGPQVL
;
A
#
# COMPACT_ATOMS: atom_id res chain seq x y z
N MET A 1 8.72 29.70 1.65
CA MET A 1 7.37 29.21 1.26
C MET A 1 7.43 27.80 0.63
N MET A 2 8.05 26.81 1.29
CA MET A 2 8.25 25.44 0.75
C MET A 2 7.60 24.31 1.58
N GLN A 3 6.69 24.64 2.51
CA GLN A 3 6.07 23.64 3.39
C GLN A 3 4.93 22.86 2.70
N SER A 4 4.15 23.50 1.81
CA SER A 4 2.98 22.87 1.19
C SER A 4 3.32 21.65 0.33
N SER A 5 4.47 21.64 -0.37
CA SER A 5 4.85 20.51 -1.24
C SER A 5 5.23 19.26 -0.45
N LYS A 6 5.92 19.42 0.69
CA LYS A 6 6.28 18.30 1.57
C LYS A 6 5.03 17.71 2.24
N LEU A 7 4.16 18.58 2.76
CA LEU A 7 2.90 18.15 3.36
C LEU A 7 2.05 17.39 2.35
N ARG A 8 1.91 17.91 1.12
CA ARG A 8 1.19 17.24 0.03
C ARG A 8 1.78 15.86 -0.28
N ALA A 9 3.11 15.74 -0.32
CA ALA A 9 3.76 14.44 -0.57
C ALA A 9 3.43 13.42 0.53
N ILE A 10 3.51 13.81 1.80
CA ILE A 10 3.18 12.94 2.94
C ILE A 10 1.72 12.51 2.89
N ILE A 11 0.80 13.45 2.66
CA ILE A 11 -0.64 13.19 2.58
C ILE A 11 -0.94 12.22 1.44
N LEU A 12 -0.45 12.51 0.23
CA LEU A 12 -0.66 11.64 -0.92
C LEU A 12 -0.08 10.25 -0.66
N SER A 13 1.13 10.16 -0.12
CA SER A 13 1.75 8.87 0.12
C SER A 13 0.97 8.03 1.14
N SER A 14 0.46 8.66 2.19
CA SER A 14 -0.35 8.01 3.23
C SER A 14 -1.72 7.56 2.71
N ILE A 15 -2.38 8.39 1.88
CA ILE A 15 -3.66 8.04 1.26
C ILE A 15 -3.49 6.81 0.35
N PHE A 16 -2.45 6.79 -0.49
CA PHE A 16 -2.22 5.64 -1.37
C PHE A 16 -1.78 4.38 -0.63
N ALA A 17 -1.07 4.50 0.49
CA ALA A 17 -0.81 3.37 1.39
C ALA A 17 -2.13 2.81 1.97
N ALA A 18 -3.05 3.68 2.40
CA ALA A 18 -4.36 3.27 2.91
C ALA A 18 -5.24 2.63 1.81
N ILE A 19 -5.26 3.21 0.61
CA ILE A 19 -5.94 2.62 -0.57
C ILE A 19 -5.37 1.23 -0.85
N THR A 20 -4.05 1.08 -0.81
CA THR A 20 -3.39 -0.23 -1.02
C THR A 20 -3.83 -1.25 0.03
N ALA A 21 -3.88 -0.87 1.30
CA ALA A 21 -4.35 -1.73 2.38
C ALA A 21 -5.82 -2.17 2.19
N ILE A 22 -6.70 -1.26 1.77
CA ILE A 22 -8.12 -1.55 1.51
C ILE A 22 -8.25 -2.52 0.32
N LEU A 23 -7.55 -2.24 -0.78
CA LEU A 23 -7.59 -3.07 -1.98
C LEU A 23 -6.92 -4.43 -1.78
N ALA A 24 -5.92 -4.52 -0.91
CA ALA A 24 -5.28 -5.79 -0.56
C ALA A 24 -6.26 -6.79 0.09
N GLN A 25 -7.33 -6.31 0.73
CA GLN A 25 -8.36 -7.18 1.32
C GLN A 25 -9.30 -7.80 0.28
N VAL A 26 -9.36 -7.21 -0.92
CA VAL A 26 -10.15 -7.77 -2.02
C VAL A 26 -9.33 -8.89 -2.65
N GLU A 27 -9.59 -10.12 -2.23
CA GLU A 27 -8.93 -11.30 -2.78
C GLU A 27 -9.90 -12.18 -3.58
N ILE A 28 -9.39 -12.70 -4.69
CA ILE A 28 -10.07 -13.71 -5.49
C ILE A 28 -9.42 -15.05 -5.16
N PRO A 29 -10.15 -15.98 -4.52
CA PRO A 29 -9.60 -17.28 -4.17
C PRO A 29 -9.31 -18.07 -5.45
N LEU A 30 -8.06 -18.49 -5.60
CA LEU A 30 -7.62 -19.37 -6.68
C LEU A 30 -7.01 -20.65 -6.10
N PRO A 31 -6.96 -21.76 -6.86
CA PRO A 31 -6.56 -23.06 -6.32
C PRO A 31 -5.11 -23.15 -5.82
N LEU A 32 -4.21 -22.27 -6.27
CA LEU A 32 -2.80 -22.27 -5.84
C LEU A 32 -2.43 -21.01 -5.04
N VAL A 33 -2.64 -19.82 -5.60
CA VAL A 33 -2.26 -18.54 -4.98
C VAL A 33 -3.39 -17.54 -5.20
N PRO A 34 -4.06 -17.04 -4.13
CA PRO A 34 -5.07 -16.00 -4.25
C PRO A 34 -4.49 -14.75 -4.92
N ILE A 35 -5.27 -14.14 -5.81
CA ILE A 35 -4.91 -12.83 -6.37
C ILE A 35 -5.59 -11.76 -5.51
N SER A 36 -4.80 -10.89 -4.90
CA SER A 36 -5.31 -9.72 -4.18
C SER A 36 -5.32 -8.47 -5.04
N GLY A 37 -6.20 -7.53 -4.70
CA GLY A 37 -6.27 -6.20 -5.29
C GLY A 37 -5.04 -5.33 -4.99
N GLN A 38 -4.09 -5.81 -4.19
CA GLN A 38 -2.83 -5.12 -3.91
C GLN A 38 -2.04 -4.86 -5.20
N THR A 39 -1.98 -5.81 -6.12
CA THR A 39 -1.22 -5.67 -7.38
C THR A 39 -1.76 -4.52 -8.24
N LEU A 40 -3.08 -4.38 -8.32
CA LEU A 40 -3.77 -3.27 -8.97
C LEU A 40 -3.51 -1.95 -8.23
N ALA A 41 -3.57 -1.96 -6.90
CA ALA A 41 -3.29 -0.76 -6.09
C ALA A 41 -1.86 -0.24 -6.28
N VAL A 42 -0.87 -1.12 -6.38
CA VAL A 42 0.54 -0.77 -6.66
C VAL A 42 0.64 -0.07 -8.03
N GLY A 43 0.02 -0.64 -9.05
CA GLY A 43 -0.02 -0.07 -10.40
C GLY A 43 -0.70 1.31 -10.44
N LEU A 44 -1.85 1.46 -9.78
CA LEU A 44 -2.55 2.74 -9.67
C LEU A 44 -1.72 3.78 -8.92
N THR A 45 -1.06 3.38 -7.84
CA THR A 45 -0.21 4.28 -7.07
C THR A 45 0.94 4.81 -7.92
N ALA A 46 1.67 3.92 -8.59
CA ALA A 46 2.82 4.30 -9.42
C ALA A 46 2.41 5.20 -10.61
N THR A 47 1.23 4.95 -11.21
CA THR A 47 0.74 5.73 -12.36
C THR A 47 0.20 7.10 -11.95
N ILE A 48 -0.47 7.23 -10.81
CA ILE A 48 -1.12 8.49 -10.39
C ILE A 48 -0.16 9.46 -9.71
N ILE A 49 0.67 8.98 -8.76
CA ILE A 49 1.59 9.85 -7.98
C ILE A 49 3.05 9.72 -8.40
N GLY A 50 3.34 8.90 -9.41
CA GLY A 50 4.68 8.67 -9.94
C GLY A 50 5.51 7.69 -9.09
N SER A 51 6.61 7.20 -9.66
CA SER A 51 7.47 6.17 -9.05
C SER A 51 8.06 6.57 -7.70
N ARG A 52 8.47 7.85 -7.53
CA ARG A 52 9.12 8.32 -6.29
C ARG A 52 8.16 8.37 -5.10
N LEU A 53 6.99 8.99 -5.26
CA LEU A 53 6.00 9.06 -4.19
C LEU A 53 5.28 7.72 -4.00
N GLY A 54 5.13 6.94 -5.08
CA GLY A 54 4.57 5.60 -5.01
C GLY A 54 5.47 4.62 -4.26
N ALA A 55 6.79 4.67 -4.45
CA ALA A 55 7.71 3.90 -3.63
C ALA A 55 7.60 4.27 -2.13
N LEU A 56 7.43 5.57 -1.83
CA LEU A 56 7.21 6.02 -0.45
C LEU A 56 5.88 5.48 0.12
N SER A 57 4.80 5.48 -0.66
CA SER A 57 3.52 4.86 -0.27
C SER A 57 3.66 3.38 0.05
N MET A 58 4.36 2.63 -0.82
CA MET A 58 4.56 1.20 -0.63
C MET A 58 5.44 0.93 0.59
N LEU A 59 6.44 1.77 0.85
CA LEU A 59 7.24 1.69 2.07
C LEU A 59 6.38 1.92 3.32
N CYS A 60 5.52 2.95 3.32
CA CYS A 60 4.58 3.19 4.42
C CYS A 60 3.64 1.99 4.63
N TYR A 61 3.05 1.46 3.56
CA TYR A 61 2.21 0.26 3.61
C TYR A 61 2.95 -0.94 4.21
N MET A 62 4.17 -1.20 3.74
CA MET A 62 5.02 -2.27 4.23
C MET A 62 5.36 -2.10 5.71
N MET A 63 5.70 -0.89 6.15
CA MET A 63 6.01 -0.63 7.56
C MET A 63 4.80 -0.80 8.47
N LEU A 64 3.60 -0.39 8.04
CA LEU A 64 2.36 -0.62 8.79
C LEU A 64 2.10 -2.12 8.98
N GLY A 65 2.26 -2.92 7.94
CA GLY A 65 2.11 -4.37 8.06
C GLY A 65 3.25 -5.01 8.86
N ALA A 66 4.49 -4.53 8.71
CA ALA A 66 5.65 -5.05 9.45
C ALA A 66 5.49 -4.91 10.98
N ILE A 67 4.92 -3.80 11.46
CA ILE A 67 4.67 -3.60 12.89
C ILE A 67 3.46 -4.40 13.42
N GLY A 68 2.80 -5.18 12.56
CA GLY A 68 1.74 -6.10 12.94
C GLY A 68 0.32 -5.63 12.66
N LEU A 69 0.11 -4.50 11.96
CA LEU A 69 -1.25 -4.13 11.56
C LEU A 69 -1.76 -5.10 10.47
N PRO A 70 -3.04 -5.49 10.53
CA PRO A 70 -3.66 -6.41 9.57
C PRO A 70 -3.99 -5.70 8.24
N VAL A 71 -2.97 -5.20 7.54
CA VAL A 71 -3.11 -4.44 6.28
C VAL A 71 -2.82 -5.27 5.03
N PHE A 72 -2.14 -6.41 5.17
CA PHE A 72 -1.86 -7.31 4.06
C PHE A 72 -3.09 -8.16 3.73
N ALA A 73 -3.05 -8.84 2.58
CA ALA A 73 -4.16 -9.67 2.10
C ALA A 73 -4.60 -10.71 3.16
N GLY A 74 -5.91 -10.95 3.25
CA GLY A 74 -6.49 -11.84 4.27
C GLY A 74 -6.38 -11.30 5.70
N PHE A 75 -6.37 -9.96 5.88
CA PHE A 75 -6.13 -9.30 7.17
C PHE A 75 -4.83 -9.75 7.86
N ALA A 76 -3.82 -10.13 7.08
CA ALA A 76 -2.53 -10.55 7.61
C ALA A 76 -1.67 -9.35 8.00
N GLY A 77 -0.75 -9.58 8.94
CA GLY A 77 0.20 -8.58 9.41
C GLY A 77 1.38 -9.25 10.11
N GLY A 78 2.48 -8.52 10.22
CA GLY A 78 3.73 -8.92 10.86
C GLY A 78 4.86 -9.22 9.88
N PRO A 79 6.11 -9.28 10.37
CA PRO A 79 7.29 -9.52 9.52
C PRO A 79 7.27 -10.87 8.82
N GLN A 80 6.55 -11.87 9.35
CA GLN A 80 6.43 -13.19 8.76
C GLN A 80 5.65 -13.22 7.42
N VAL A 81 4.96 -12.13 7.07
CA VAL A 81 4.16 -12.00 5.84
C VAL A 81 4.96 -11.31 4.72
N LEU A 82 6.08 -10.66 5.05
CA LEU A 82 6.96 -9.94 4.13
C LEU A 82 7.99 -10.87 3.47
#